data_AF-A0A271VKP3-F1
#
_entry.id   AF-A0A271VKP3-F1
#
_cell.length_a   1.000
_cell.length_b   1.000
_cell.length_c   1.000
_cell.angle_alpha   90.00
_cell.angle_beta   90.00
_cell.angle_gamma   90.00
#
_symmetry.space_group_name_H-M   'P 1'
#
loop_
_entity.id
_entity.type
_entity.pdbx_description
1 polymer ?
#
loop_
_entity_poly.entity_id
_entity_poly.type
_entity_poly.pdbx_seq_one_letter_code
_entity_poly.pdbx_strand_id
1 'polypeptide(L)' 'MFRCGQCRHFERAKNNLKDLCGAWEQPTTATREACGFFMLRKPARDVKTPNEE' A
#
# COMPACT_ATOMS: atom_id res chain seq x y z
N MET A 1 10.23 1.10 8.11
CA MET A 1 9.95 0.72 6.71
C MET A 1 8.45 0.60 6.48
N PHE A 2 7.97 1.11 5.35
CA PHE A 2 6.59 0.94 4.92
C PHE A 2 6.36 -0.46 4.34
N ARG A 3 5.15 -0.99 4.52
CA ARG A 3 4.76 -2.32 4.03
C ARG A 3 3.69 -2.24 2.96
N CYS A 4 3.66 -3.24 2.06
CA CYS A 4 2.62 -3.34 1.04
C CYS A 4 1.22 -3.29 1.65
N GLY A 5 0.97 -3.89 2.82
CA GLY A 5 -0.33 -3.83 3.50
C GLY A 5 -0.80 -2.42 3.92
N GLN A 6 0.10 -1.43 3.94
CA GLN A 6 -0.22 -0.02 4.21
C GLN A 6 -0.42 0.79 2.91
N CYS A 7 -0.29 0.15 1.74
CA CYS A 7 -0.41 0.79 0.44
C CYS A 7 -1.88 0.97 0.05
N ARG A 8 -2.19 2.04 -0.66
CA ARG A 8 -3.51 2.28 -1.26
C ARG A 8 -3.85 1.27 -2.35
N HIS A 9 -2.85 0.81 -3.09
CA HIS A 9 -2.99 -0.19 -4.16
C HIS A 9 -2.99 -1.63 -3.66
N PHE A 10 -2.82 -1.86 -2.36
CA PHE A 10 -2.83 -3.22 -1.86
C PHE A 10 -4.25 -3.78 -1.87
N GLU A 11 -4.42 -4.87 -2.60
CA GLU A 11 -5.68 -5.59 -2.69
C GLU A 11 -5.55 -6.92 -1.97
N ARG A 12 -6.37 -7.08 -0.92
CA ARG A 12 -6.41 -8.29 -0.13
C ARG A 12 -7.32 -9.28 -0.83
N ALA A 13 -6.76 -10.37 -1.34
CA ALA A 13 -7.56 -11.39 -1.99
C ALA A 13 -8.42 -12.12 -0.93
N LYS A 14 -9.73 -12.25 -1.19
CA LYS A 14 -10.62 -13.00 -0.31
C LYS A 14 -10.51 -14.49 -0.67
N ASN A 15 -10.35 -15.32 0.36
CA ASN A 15 -10.41 -16.78 0.32
C ASN A 15 -9.19 -17.47 -0.35
N ASN A 16 -8.19 -17.86 0.45
CA ASN A 16 -6.99 -18.66 0.10
C ASN A 16 -6.12 -18.18 -1.10
N LEU A 17 -6.49 -17.06 -1.72
CA LEU A 17 -5.74 -16.42 -2.78
C LEU A 17 -4.66 -15.50 -2.18
N LYS A 18 -3.49 -15.43 -2.85
CA LYS A 18 -2.37 -14.57 -2.43
C LYS A 18 -2.77 -13.10 -2.56
N ASP A 19 -2.30 -12.25 -1.64
CA ASP A 19 -2.54 -10.81 -1.77
C ASP A 19 -1.91 -10.27 -3.06
N LEU A 20 -2.45 -9.17 -3.58
CA LEU A 20 -2.01 -8.62 -4.85
C LEU A 20 -1.68 -7.13 -4.71
N CYS A 21 -0.61 -6.71 -5.37
CA CYS A 21 -0.23 -5.31 -5.42
C CYS A 21 -0.83 -4.70 -6.68
N GLY A 22 -1.91 -3.93 -6.55
CA GLY A 22 -2.59 -3.28 -7.67
C GLY A 22 -1.80 -2.16 -8.35
N ALA A 23 -0.54 -1.89 -7.96
CA ALA A 23 0.32 -0.92 -8.64
C ALA A 23 1.02 -1.51 -9.87
N TRP A 24 1.27 -2.82 -9.85
CA TRP A 24 1.97 -3.57 -10.90
C TRP A 24 1.39 -4.99 -11.10
N GLU A 25 0.23 -5.24 -10.48
CA GLU A 25 -0.58 -6.47 -10.55
C GLU A 25 0.16 -7.77 -10.19
N GLN A 26 1.24 -7.68 -9.43
CA GLN A 26 2.01 -8.83 -8.96
C GLN A 26 1.51 -9.35 -7.60
N PRO A 27 1.60 -10.67 -7.36
CA PRO A 27 1.34 -11.25 -6.05
C PRO A 27 2.29 -10.64 -5.00
N THR A 28 1.72 -10.12 -3.94
CA THR A 28 2.44 -9.51 -2.81
C THR A 28 1.93 -10.09 -1.49
N THR A 29 2.45 -9.61 -0.37
CA THR A 29 1.91 -9.91 0.95
C THR A 29 1.79 -8.64 1.77
N ALA A 30 0.86 -8.61 2.71
CA ALA A 30 0.70 -7.47 3.62
C ALA A 30 1.98 -7.15 4.43
N THR A 31 2.80 -8.17 4.70
CA THR A 31 4.05 -8.06 5.47
C THR A 31 5.27 -7.69 4.64
N ARG A 32 5.21 -7.84 3.31
CA ARG A 32 6.31 -7.50 2.40
C ARG A 32 6.60 -6.01 2.46
N GLU A 33 7.88 -5.66 2.31
CA GLU A 33 8.30 -4.27 2.14
C GLU A 33 7.62 -3.63 0.93
N ALA A 34 7.31 -2.35 1.09
CA ALA A 34 6.68 -1.54 0.07
C ALA A 34 7.54 -1.47 -1.20
N CYS A 35 6.91 -1.61 -2.38
CA CYS A 35 7.59 -1.43 -3.66
C CYS A 35 7.85 0.06 -3.97
N GLY A 36 8.59 0.35 -5.05
CA GLY A 36 8.85 1.73 -5.49
C GLY A 36 7.60 2.53 -5.87
N PHE A 37 6.47 1.87 -6.12
CA PHE A 37 5.17 2.49 -6.41
C PHE A 37 4.28 2.63 -5.17
N PHE A 38 4.87 2.55 -3.98
CA PHE A 38 4.12 2.62 -2.74
C PHE A 38 3.44 3.97 -2.55
N MET A 39 2.12 3.91 -2.34
CA MET A 39 1.35 5.07 -1.93
C MET A 39 0.68 4.77 -0.59
N LEU A 40 1.05 5.50 0.45
CA LEU A 40 0.48 5.33 1.78
C LEU A 40 -1.04 5.54 1.72
N ARG A 41 -1.80 4.56 2.21
CA ARG A 41 -3.23 4.70 2.38
C ARG A 41 -3.44 5.72 3.50
N LYS A 42 -3.82 6.95 3.15
CA LYS A 42 -4.00 8.03 4.12
C LYS A 42 -4.85 7.51 5.28
N PRO A 43 -4.35 7.49 6.54
CA PRO A 43 -5.25 7.33 7.66
C PRO A 43 -6.25 8.50 7.60
N ALA A 44 -7.51 8.28 7.95
CA ALA A 44 -8.56 9.30 7.86
C ALA A 44 -8.35 10.50 8.81
N ARG A 45 -7.17 10.67 9.40
CA ARG A 45 -6.77 11.78 10.25
C ARG A 45 -5.32 12.15 9.94
N ASP A 46 -5.14 13.43 9.60
CA ASP A 46 -3.87 14.13 9.40
C ASP A 46 -3.12 13.91 8.06
N VAL A 47 -3.44 14.75 7.07
CA VAL A 47 -2.41 15.34 6.20
C VAL A 47 -2.67 16.85 6.19
N LYS A 48 -2.06 17.54 7.14
CA LYS A 48 -1.60 18.91 6.95
C LYS A 48 -0.42 18.80 5.99
N THR A 49 -0.63 19.15 4.73
CA THR A 49 0.44 19.35 3.74
C THR A 49 1.44 20.36 4.33
N PRO A 50 2.72 20.04 4.56
CA PRO A 50 3.70 21.09 4.61
C PRO A 50 3.82 21.63 3.19
N ASN A 51 3.44 22.90 3.01
CA ASN A 51 3.76 23.70 1.83
C ASN A 51 5.24 23.50 1.49
N GLU A 52 5.51 23.13 0.24
CA GLU A 52 6.77 23.49 -0.41
C GLU A 52 6.57 24.91 -0.97
N GLU A 53 7.46 25.81 -0.53
CA GLU A 53 7.52 27.25 -0.81
C GLU A 53 8.28 27.51 -2.12
#